data_AF-A0A396I018-F1
#
_entry.id   AF-A0A396I018-F1
#
_cell.length_a   1.000
_cell.length_b   1.000
_cell.length_c   1.000
_cell.angle_alpha   90.00
_cell.angle_beta   90.00
_cell.angle_gamma   90.00
#
_symmetry.space_group_name_H-M   'P 1'
#
loop_
_entity.id
_entity.type
_entity.pdbx_description
1 polymer ?
#
loop_
_entity_poly.entity_id
_entity_poly.type
_entity_poly.pdbx_seq_one_letter_code
_entity_poly.pdbx_strand_id
1 'polypeptide(L)'
;MNFIIHYKQIKSFTIIWMQIGSNMAETMKLVYVIILFLSIFLGITLSNSAFSHFIPGCKTDKDCPKFYGSNVRCRKGKCVQLG
;
A
#
# COMPACT_ATOMS: atom_id res chain seq x y z
N MET A 1 22.82 -48.00 -25.11
CA MET A 1 21.51 -47.71 -24.47
C MET A 1 21.62 -46.69 -23.32
N ASN A 2 22.59 -46.80 -22.41
CA ASN A 2 22.80 -45.87 -21.28
C ASN A 2 22.98 -44.38 -21.65
N PHE A 3 23.68 -44.09 -22.75
CA PHE A 3 23.98 -42.72 -23.17
C PHE A 3 22.72 -41.92 -23.55
N ILE A 4 21.75 -42.59 -24.17
CA ILE A 4 20.47 -41.98 -24.60
C ILE A 4 19.60 -41.64 -23.39
N ILE A 5 19.63 -42.48 -22.35
CA ILE A 5 18.89 -42.26 -21.10
C ILE A 5 19.47 -41.06 -20.35
N HIS A 6 20.80 -40.97 -20.26
CA HIS A 6 21.49 -39.81 -19.67
C HIS A 6 21.18 -38.50 -20.42
N TYR A 7 21.24 -38.53 -21.75
CA TYR A 7 20.89 -37.36 -22.56
C TYR A 7 19.44 -36.91 -22.34
N LYS A 8 18.50 -37.86 -22.23
CA LYS A 8 17.07 -37.57 -21.98
C LYS A 8 16.83 -36.96 -20.60
N GLN A 9 17.53 -37.44 -19.57
CA GLN A 9 17.43 -36.91 -18.20
C GLN A 9 17.98 -35.47 -18.10
N ILE A 10 19.15 -35.22 -18.69
CA ILE A 10 19.76 -33.88 -18.70
C ILE A 10 18.85 -32.86 -19.39
N LYS A 11 18.26 -33.24 -20.52
CA LYS A 11 17.35 -32.37 -21.29
C LYS A 11 16.04 -32.10 -20.55
N SER A 12 15.52 -33.07 -19.79
CA SER A 12 14.33 -32.87 -18.96
C SER A 12 14.62 -31.92 -17.80
N PHE A 13 15.78 -32.05 -17.16
CA PHE A 13 16.19 -31.18 -16.07
C PHE A 13 16.31 -29.73 -16.56
N THR A 14 17.03 -29.46 -17.65
CA THR A 14 17.20 -28.10 -18.17
C THR A 14 15.88 -27.43 -18.58
N ILE A 15 14.92 -28.17 -19.13
CA ILE A 15 13.58 -27.63 -19.45
C ILE A 15 12.84 -27.22 -18.18
N ILE A 16 12.87 -28.03 -17.12
CA ILE A 16 12.23 -27.72 -15.83
C ILE A 16 12.83 -26.45 -15.22
N TRP A 17 14.17 -26.33 -15.22
CA TRP A 17 14.86 -25.12 -14.72
C TRP A 17 14.55 -23.86 -15.54
N MET A 18 14.46 -23.99 -16.87
CA MET A 18 14.09 -22.89 -17.77
C MET A 18 12.64 -22.44 -17.55
N GLN A 19 11.71 -23.37 -17.30
CA GLN A 19 10.29 -23.08 -17.06
C GLN A 19 10.06 -22.35 -15.72
N ILE A 20 10.83 -22.70 -14.68
CA ILE A 20 10.78 -22.06 -13.36
C ILE A 20 11.27 -20.60 -13.45
N GLY A 21 12.32 -20.32 -14.23
CA GLY A 21 12.81 -18.96 -14.44
C GLY A 21 11.81 -18.04 -15.17
N SER A 22 11.07 -18.58 -16.15
CA SER A 22 10.06 -17.82 -16.89
C SER A 22 8.83 -17.47 -16.04
N ASN A 23 8.35 -18.41 -15.21
CA ASN A 23 7.17 -18.19 -14.35
C ASN A 23 7.46 -17.20 -13.20
N MET A 24 8.73 -17.12 -12.75
CA MET A 24 9.15 -16.22 -11.69
C MET A 24 9.03 -14.75 -12.12
N ALA A 25 9.42 -14.42 -13.35
CA ALA A 25 9.42 -13.03 -13.83
C ALA A 25 8.02 -12.40 -13.88
N GLU A 26 7.01 -13.18 -14.24
CA GLU A 26 5.62 -12.71 -14.33
C GLU A 26 4.97 -12.61 -12.94
N THR A 27 5.26 -13.57 -12.06
CA THR A 27 4.82 -13.54 -10.67
C THR A 27 5.46 -12.38 -9.91
N MET A 28 6.74 -12.07 -10.16
CA MET A 28 7.45 -10.93 -9.57
C MET A 28 6.81 -9.59 -9.94
N LYS A 29 6.32 -9.44 -11.18
CA LYS A 29 5.61 -8.23 -11.62
C LYS A 29 4.31 -8.03 -10.84
N LEU A 30 3.53 -9.09 -10.65
CA LEU A 30 2.29 -9.02 -9.87
C LEU A 30 2.57 -8.71 -8.40
N VAL A 31 3.56 -9.37 -7.79
CA VAL A 31 3.98 -9.09 -6.40
C VAL A 31 4.40 -7.64 -6.25
N TYR A 32 5.15 -7.08 -7.20
CA TYR A 32 5.55 -5.67 -7.19
C TYR A 32 4.35 -4.73 -7.21
N VAL A 33 3.37 -4.96 -8.09
CA VAL A 33 2.14 -4.15 -8.17
C VAL A 33 1.34 -4.22 -6.86
N ILE A 34 1.22 -5.40 -6.26
CA ILE A 34 0.52 -5.59 -4.98
C ILE A 34 1.22 -4.83 -3.85
N ILE A 35 2.55 -4.94 -3.74
CA ILE A 35 3.33 -4.23 -2.71
C ILE A 35 3.17 -2.71 -2.86
N LEU A 36 3.23 -2.22 -4.10
CA LEU A 36 3.09 -0.79 -4.39
C LEU A 36 1.70 -0.28 -4.02
N PHE A 37 0.65 -1.06 -4.35
CA PHE A 37 -0.71 -0.78 -3.93
C PHE A 37 -0.81 -0.72 -2.39
N LEU A 38 -0.39 -1.77 -1.68
CA LEU A 38 -0.43 -1.81 -0.21
C LEU A 38 0.31 -0.63 0.44
N SER A 39 1.44 -0.21 -0.14
CA SER A 39 2.22 0.93 0.37
C SER A 39 1.46 2.26 0.26
N ILE A 40 0.74 2.47 -0.85
CA ILE A 40 -0.12 3.65 -1.04
C ILE A 40 -1.27 3.65 -0.04
N PHE A 41 -1.96 2.51 0.13
CA PHE A 41 -3.06 2.40 1.09
C PHE A 41 -2.60 2.62 2.53
N LEU A 42 -1.43 2.08 2.88
CA LEU A 42 -0.82 2.31 4.19
C LEU A 42 -0.50 3.79 4.40
N GLY A 43 0.09 4.45 3.39
CA GLY A 43 0.37 5.89 3.43
C GLY A 43 -0.89 6.72 3.67
N ILE A 44 -1.95 6.49 2.89
CA ILE A 44 -3.25 7.18 3.04
C ILE A 44 -3.82 6.95 4.45
N THR A 45 -3.78 5.71 4.95
CA THR A 45 -4.31 5.37 6.28
C THR A 45 -3.54 6.08 7.39
N LEU A 46 -2.21 6.08 7.32
CA LEU A 46 -1.35 6.78 8.28
C LEU A 46 -1.57 8.29 8.22
N SER A 47 -1.63 8.89 7.03
CA SER A 47 -1.89 10.32 6.87
C SER A 47 -3.27 10.72 7.41
N ASN A 48 -4.31 9.93 7.16
CA ASN A 48 -5.65 10.18 7.70
C ASN A 48 -5.71 10.03 9.22
N SER A 49 -5.04 9.01 9.78
CA SER A 49 -4.95 8.82 11.22
C SER A 49 -4.17 9.96 11.89
N ALA A 50 -3.06 10.39 11.29
CA ALA A 50 -2.26 11.51 11.77
C ALA A 50 -3.08 12.80 11.73
N PHE A 51 -3.81 13.09 10.64
CA PHE A 51 -4.68 14.26 10.55
C PHE A 51 -5.82 14.23 11.57
N SER A 52 -6.39 13.05 11.82
CA SER A 52 -7.43 12.87 12.85
C SER A 52 -6.91 13.13 14.27
N HIS A 53 -5.62 12.92 14.51
CA HIS A 53 -4.95 13.16 15.79
C HIS A 53 -4.33 14.56 15.89
N PHE A 54 -4.09 15.23 14.75
CA PHE A 54 -3.49 16.57 14.67
C PHE A 54 -4.49 17.70 14.88
N ILE A 55 -5.79 17.43 14.85
CA ILE A 55 -6.77 18.37 15.38
C ILE A 55 -6.85 18.09 16.89
N PRO A 56 -6.12 18.85 17.73
CA PRO A 56 -6.26 18.72 19.17
C PRO A 56 -7.74 18.90 19.53
N GLY A 57 -8.20 18.09 20.48
CA GLY A 57 -9.57 18.19 20.92
C GLY A 57 -9.90 19.62 21.33
N CYS A 58 -10.93 20.22 20.75
CA CYS A 58 -11.33 21.58 21.08
C CYS A 58 -12.26 21.57 22.30
N LYS A 59 -12.18 22.57 23.19
CA LYS A 59 -13.16 22.75 24.28
C LYS A 59 -14.08 23.95 24.01
N THR A 60 -13.54 24.96 23.34
CA THR A 60 -14.22 26.19 23.00
C THR A 60 -14.00 26.53 21.53
N ASP A 61 -14.92 27.32 20.94
CA ASP A 61 -14.83 27.76 19.55
C ASP A 61 -13.56 28.58 19.25
N LYS A 62 -12.89 29.09 20.30
CA LYS A 62 -11.63 29.83 20.19
C LYS A 62 -10.40 28.94 20.00
N ASP A 63 -10.50 27.66 20.34
CA ASP A 63 -9.41 26.67 20.17
C ASP A 63 -9.27 26.24 18.70
N CYS A 64 -10.27 26.53 17.86
CA CYS A 64 -10.25 26.19 16.45
C CYS A 64 -9.60 27.30 15.61
N PRO A 65 -8.71 26.95 14.68
CA PRO A 65 -8.12 27.92 13.77
C PRO A 65 -9.22 28.57 12.92
N LYS A 66 -9.27 29.91 12.96
CA LYS A 66 -10.15 30.70 12.11
C LYS A 66 -9.50 30.86 10.75
N PHE A 67 -10.06 30.21 9.74
CA PHE A 67 -9.67 30.46 8.35
C PHE A 67 -10.56 31.55 7.76
N TYR A 68 -9.99 32.43 6.95
CA TYR A 68 -10.73 33.52 6.31
C TYR A 68 -11.75 32.94 5.33
N GLY A 69 -13.04 33.12 5.60
CA GLY A 69 -14.14 32.59 4.77
C GLY A 69 -14.74 31.26 5.22
N SER A 70 -14.29 30.66 6.34
CA SER A 70 -14.94 29.47 6.91
C SER A 70 -15.24 29.59 8.41
N ASN A 71 -16.50 29.36 8.78
CA ASN A 71 -16.94 29.38 10.17
C ASN A 71 -16.65 28.02 10.83
N VAL A 72 -15.41 27.82 11.27
CA VAL A 72 -15.03 26.62 12.03
C VAL A 72 -15.44 26.78 13.50
N ARG A 73 -16.21 25.83 14.02
CA ARG A 73 -16.64 25.78 15.43
C ARG A 73 -16.29 24.46 16.09
N CYS A 74 -16.24 24.47 17.41
CA CYS A 74 -15.99 23.28 18.19
C CYS A 74 -17.29 22.50 18.44
N ARG A 75 -17.37 21.26 17.94
CA ARG A 75 -18.49 20.35 18.18
C ARG A 75 -17.97 18.99 18.64
N LYS A 76 -18.45 18.53 19.79
CA LYS A 76 -18.07 17.22 20.38
C LYS A 76 -16.54 17.01 20.45
N GLY A 77 -15.80 18.06 20.80
CA GLY A 77 -14.34 17.99 20.87
C GLY A 77 -13.62 18.06 19.53
N LYS A 78 -14.30 18.30 18.41
CA LYS A 78 -13.68 18.43 17.08
C LYS A 78 -14.02 19.78 16.44
N CYS A 79 -13.03 20.37 15.77
CA CYS A 79 -13.25 21.55 14.95
C CYS A 79 -13.95 21.14 13.65
N VAL A 80 -15.17 21.63 13.45
CA VAL A 80 -15.98 21.36 12.26
C VAL A 80 -16.28 22.67 11.54
N GLN A 81 -16.14 22.67 10.22
CA GLN A 81 -16.55 23.79 9.38
C GLN A 81 -18.08 23.79 9.27
N LEU A 82 -18.70 24.89 9.68
CA LEU A 82 -20.11 25.16 9.42
C LEU A 82 -20.18 25.90 8.07
N GLY A 83 -20.74 25.21 7.07
CA GLY A 83 -21.19 25.83 5.82
C GLY A 83 -22.52 26.51 6.01
#